data_AF-A0A318ABI0-F1
#
_entry.id   AF-A0A318ABI0-F1
#
_cell.length_a   1.000
_cell.length_b   1.000
_cell.length_c   1.000
_cell.angle_alpha   90.00
_cell.angle_beta   90.00
_cell.angle_gamma   90.00
#
_symmetry.space_group_name_H-M   'P 1'
#
loop_
_entity.id
_entity.type
_entity.pdbx_description
1 polymer ?
#
loop_
_entity_poly.entity_id
_entity_poly.type
_entity_poly.pdbx_seq_one_letter_code
_entity_poly.pdbx_strand_id
1 'polypeptide(L)'
;METFDPASATDTPPARKPSVAPQEIDDQLGGLVTELSGTATTVPKRLVTHIIRESYTVAVHTTTSAPELLRRTKCFATQRLADLTRVHTAVARQVLFVCVANAGCSQLVAAVLHDSTDGYAVARSAGSAPADTVHPNVVSLLTDVESQTARERFPKPLTFDGVRRYLPHYSWGTLSRLGRE
;
A
#
# COMPACT_ATOMS: atom_id res chain seq x y z
N MET A 1 31.13 12.22 11.65
CA MET A 1 29.83 11.82 12.23
C MET A 1 28.89 12.96 11.93
N GLU A 2 28.33 12.98 10.73
CA GLU A 2 27.48 14.09 10.26
C GLU A 2 26.03 13.85 10.68
N THR A 3 25.48 14.84 11.35
CA THR A 3 24.11 14.88 11.85
C THR A 3 23.15 14.96 10.68
N PHE A 4 22.34 13.91 10.50
CA PHE A 4 21.26 13.84 9.52
C PHE A 4 20.12 14.77 9.95
N ASP A 5 19.85 15.82 9.16
CA ASP A 5 18.77 16.77 9.41
C ASP A 5 17.55 16.42 8.53
N PRO A 6 16.47 15.83 9.09
CA PRO A 6 15.38 15.25 8.31
C PRO A 6 14.40 16.29 7.72
N ALA A 7 14.67 17.59 7.88
CA ALA A 7 13.74 18.66 7.52
C ALA A 7 13.99 19.32 6.14
N SER A 8 15.06 18.94 5.41
CA SER A 8 15.45 19.62 4.16
C SER A 8 15.11 18.80 2.90
N ALA A 9 13.83 18.54 2.65
CA ALA A 9 13.35 18.03 1.36
C ALA A 9 11.85 18.30 1.15
N THR A 10 11.46 19.58 1.09
CA THR A 10 10.16 19.96 0.54
C THR A 10 10.37 20.97 -0.58
N ASP A 11 10.87 20.48 -1.70
CA ASP A 11 10.58 21.09 -2.99
C ASP A 11 9.76 20.04 -3.75
N THR A 12 8.44 20.07 -3.53
CA THR A 12 7.50 19.20 -4.24
C THR A 12 7.19 19.89 -5.57
N PRO A 13 7.76 19.45 -6.72
CA PRO A 13 7.39 19.99 -8.01
C PRO A 13 5.89 19.77 -8.25
N PRO A 14 5.21 20.70 -8.94
CA PRO A 14 3.77 20.58 -9.20
C PRO A 14 3.49 19.27 -9.94
N ALA A 15 2.42 18.58 -9.51
CA ALA A 15 1.96 17.33 -10.11
C ALA A 15 1.83 17.47 -11.63
N ARG A 16 2.80 16.93 -12.37
CA ARG A 16 2.77 16.95 -13.83
C ARG A 16 1.69 15.96 -14.26
N LYS A 17 0.75 16.43 -15.10
CA LYS A 17 -0.37 15.61 -15.58
C LYS A 17 0.19 14.38 -16.32
N PRO A 18 -0.45 13.20 -16.19
CA PRO A 18 -0.07 12.03 -16.97
C PRO A 18 -0.07 12.38 -18.46
N SER A 19 0.95 11.93 -19.18
CA SER A 19 1.16 12.25 -20.60
C SER A 19 0.22 11.49 -21.55
N VAL A 20 -0.77 10.78 -21.00
CA VAL A 20 -1.68 9.87 -21.70
C VAL A 20 -3.08 10.45 -21.73
N ALA A 21 -3.80 10.22 -22.81
CA ALA A 21 -5.17 10.70 -22.97
C ALA A 21 -6.08 10.13 -21.85
N PRO A 22 -6.96 10.94 -21.23
CA PRO A 22 -7.83 10.47 -20.15
C PRO A 22 -8.65 9.22 -20.51
N GLN A 23 -9.13 9.15 -21.75
CA GLN A 23 -9.91 8.01 -22.25
C GLN A 23 -9.13 6.69 -22.25
N GLU A 24 -7.85 6.74 -22.63
CA GLU A 24 -6.99 5.56 -22.66
C GLU A 24 -6.72 5.03 -21.25
N ILE A 25 -6.55 5.93 -20.28
CA ILE A 25 -6.44 5.57 -18.86
C ILE A 25 -7.75 4.91 -18.38
N ASP A 26 -8.90 5.49 -18.72
CA ASP A 26 -10.21 4.94 -18.34
C ASP A 26 -10.43 3.53 -18.91
N ASP A 27 -10.04 3.30 -20.17
CA ASP A 27 -10.11 1.98 -20.81
C ASP A 27 -9.18 0.97 -20.11
N GLN A 28 -7.95 1.38 -19.76
CA GLN A 28 -7.00 0.56 -19.00
C GLN A 28 -7.50 0.23 -17.60
N LEU A 29 -8.10 1.21 -16.89
CA LEU A 29 -8.75 0.98 -15.60
C LEU A 29 -9.94 0.03 -15.74
N GLY A 30 -10.72 0.13 -16.83
CA GLY A 30 -11.79 -0.80 -17.16
C GLY A 30 -11.28 -2.24 -17.38
N GLY A 31 -10.12 -2.37 -18.02
CA GLY A 31 -9.38 -3.64 -18.14
C GLY A 31 -9.02 -4.23 -16.78
N LEU A 32 -8.43 -3.43 -15.89
CA LEU A 32 -8.07 -3.86 -14.51
C LEU A 32 -9.30 -4.26 -13.69
N VAL A 33 -10.43 -3.57 -13.84
CA VAL A 33 -11.70 -3.93 -13.19
C VAL A 33 -12.13 -5.32 -13.63
N THR A 34 -12.07 -5.59 -14.93
CA THR A 34 -12.45 -6.89 -15.50
C THR A 34 -11.53 -7.99 -14.99
N GLU A 35 -10.22 -7.76 -15.03
CA GLU A 35 -9.21 -8.69 -14.52
C GLU A 35 -9.43 -9.02 -13.03
N LEU A 36 -9.43 -8.00 -12.17
CA LEU A 36 -9.48 -8.21 -10.72
C LEU A 36 -10.84 -8.70 -10.23
N SER A 37 -11.94 -8.37 -10.93
CA SER A 37 -13.26 -8.97 -10.63
C SER A 37 -13.30 -10.46 -10.96
N GLY A 38 -12.55 -10.91 -11.98
CA GLY A 38 -12.41 -12.32 -12.32
C GLY A 38 -11.63 -13.10 -11.27
N THR A 39 -10.62 -12.49 -10.66
CA THR A 39 -9.82 -13.12 -9.59
C THR A 39 -10.51 -13.07 -8.22
N ALA A 40 -11.09 -11.93 -7.85
CA ALA A 40 -11.72 -11.70 -6.55
C ALA A 40 -13.22 -11.98 -6.58
N THR A 41 -13.63 -13.21 -6.94
CA THR A 41 -15.04 -13.59 -7.18
C THR A 41 -15.95 -13.42 -5.96
N THR A 42 -15.41 -13.38 -4.75
CA THR A 42 -16.14 -13.15 -3.51
C THR A 42 -16.42 -11.67 -3.23
N VAL A 43 -15.77 -10.75 -3.96
CA VAL A 43 -15.93 -9.30 -3.82
C VAL A 43 -16.88 -8.77 -4.90
N PRO A 44 -17.92 -8.01 -4.55
CA PRO A 44 -18.80 -7.40 -5.54
C PRO A 44 -18.02 -6.50 -6.50
N LYS A 45 -18.28 -6.61 -7.81
CA LYS A 45 -17.63 -5.80 -8.87
C LYS A 45 -17.64 -4.29 -8.55
N ARG A 46 -18.73 -3.77 -7.97
CA ARG A 46 -18.83 -2.36 -7.54
C ARG A 46 -17.74 -1.95 -6.56
N LEU A 47 -17.37 -2.84 -5.63
CA LEU A 47 -16.35 -2.59 -4.62
C LEU A 47 -14.95 -2.71 -5.23
N VAL A 48 -14.74 -3.68 -6.15
CA VAL A 48 -13.51 -3.77 -6.95
C VAL A 48 -13.26 -2.48 -7.73
N THR A 49 -14.27 -1.97 -8.44
CA THR A 49 -14.19 -0.70 -9.16
C THR A 49 -13.85 0.46 -8.25
N HIS A 50 -14.48 0.54 -7.08
CA HIS A 50 -14.20 1.59 -6.10
C HIS A 50 -12.75 1.53 -5.58
N ILE A 51 -12.26 0.35 -5.17
CA ILE A 51 -10.90 0.14 -4.68
C ILE A 51 -9.86 0.50 -5.75
N ILE A 52 -10.09 0.12 -7.01
CA ILE A 52 -9.19 0.46 -8.11
C ILE A 52 -9.13 1.98 -8.32
N ARG A 53 -10.28 2.66 -8.32
CA ARG A 53 -10.34 4.12 -8.49
C ARG A 53 -9.64 4.87 -7.35
N GLU A 54 -9.88 4.47 -6.10
CA GLU A 54 -9.16 5.05 -4.97
C GLU A 54 -7.65 4.78 -5.03
N SER A 55 -7.26 3.57 -5.43
CA SER A 55 -5.85 3.20 -5.60
C SER A 55 -5.18 4.02 -6.70
N TYR A 56 -5.91 4.31 -7.79
CA TYR A 56 -5.46 5.19 -8.86
C TYR A 56 -5.28 6.63 -8.38
N THR A 57 -6.23 7.17 -7.61
CA THR A 57 -6.10 8.53 -7.03
C THR A 57 -4.81 8.65 -6.23
N VAL A 58 -4.45 7.64 -5.44
CA VAL A 58 -3.17 7.61 -4.71
C VAL A 58 -1.97 7.58 -5.66
N ALA A 59 -2.04 6.77 -6.73
CA ALA A 59 -0.94 6.64 -7.68
C ALA A 59 -0.64 7.95 -8.42
N VAL A 60 -1.67 8.69 -8.86
CA VAL A 60 -1.49 9.96 -9.60
C VAL A 60 -0.88 11.08 -8.76
N HIS A 61 -0.93 10.97 -7.44
CA HIS A 61 -0.27 11.92 -6.54
C HIS A 61 1.22 11.63 -6.34
N THR A 62 1.71 10.43 -6.68
CA THR A 62 3.08 9.99 -6.39
C THR A 62 3.92 9.70 -7.64
N THR A 63 3.32 9.61 -8.82
CA THR A 63 4.03 9.37 -10.08
C THR A 63 3.25 9.93 -11.28
N THR A 64 3.96 10.26 -12.35
CA THR A 64 3.39 10.82 -13.59
C THR A 64 3.52 9.84 -14.77
N SER A 65 4.34 8.80 -14.67
CA SER A 65 4.56 7.83 -15.74
C SER A 65 3.38 6.87 -15.86
N ALA A 66 2.73 6.81 -17.02
CA ALA A 66 1.54 5.99 -17.22
C ALA A 66 1.75 4.48 -16.96
N PRO A 67 2.85 3.84 -17.43
CA PRO A 67 3.12 2.45 -17.08
C PRO A 67 3.25 2.23 -15.56
N GLU A 68 3.91 3.15 -14.85
CA GLU A 68 4.12 3.04 -13.40
C GLU A 68 2.81 3.33 -12.63
N LEU A 69 1.98 4.26 -13.12
CA LEU A 69 0.66 4.54 -12.57
C LEU A 69 -0.21 3.29 -12.55
N LEU A 70 -0.33 2.61 -13.69
CA LEU A 70 -1.14 1.39 -13.80
C LEU A 70 -0.59 0.26 -12.94
N ARG A 71 0.74 0.08 -12.95
CA ARG A 71 1.40 -0.95 -12.15
C ARG A 71 1.15 -0.74 -10.66
N ARG A 72 1.39 0.47 -10.15
CA ARG A 72 1.14 0.81 -8.74
C ARG A 72 -0.33 0.68 -8.38
N THR A 73 -1.22 1.15 -9.24
CA THR A 73 -2.67 1.03 -9.06
C THR A 73 -3.07 -0.44 -8.92
N LYS A 74 -2.60 -1.30 -9.82
CA LYS A 74 -2.85 -2.74 -9.78
C LYS A 74 -2.30 -3.37 -8.51
N CYS A 75 -1.01 -3.18 -8.21
CA CYS A 75 -0.39 -3.74 -7.00
C CYS A 75 -1.12 -3.31 -5.73
N PHE A 76 -1.51 -2.03 -5.63
CA PHE A 76 -2.22 -1.53 -4.45
C PHE A 76 -3.64 -2.09 -4.34
N ALA A 77 -4.39 -2.10 -5.44
CA ALA A 77 -5.74 -2.65 -5.48
C ALA A 77 -5.75 -4.15 -5.16
N THR A 78 -4.84 -4.93 -5.75
CA THR A 78 -4.65 -6.35 -5.43
C THR A 78 -4.33 -6.54 -3.95
N GLN A 79 -3.44 -5.71 -3.39
CA GLN A 79 -3.10 -5.75 -1.96
C GLN A 79 -4.36 -5.51 -1.10
N ARG A 80 -5.14 -4.46 -1.37
CA ARG A 80 -6.37 -4.12 -0.62
C ARG A 80 -7.44 -5.20 -0.75
N LEU A 81 -7.66 -5.74 -1.94
CA LEU A 81 -8.59 -6.85 -2.17
C LEU A 81 -8.16 -8.11 -1.41
N ALA A 82 -6.84 -8.38 -1.34
CA ALA A 82 -6.31 -9.47 -0.53
C ALA A 82 -6.48 -9.22 0.98
N ASP A 83 -6.48 -7.98 1.48
CA ASP A 83 -6.80 -7.70 2.88
C ASP A 83 -8.29 -7.97 3.19
N LEU A 84 -9.18 -7.64 2.25
CA LEU A 84 -10.63 -7.80 2.41
C LEU A 84 -11.10 -9.25 2.35
N THR A 85 -10.52 -10.04 1.45
CA THR A 85 -10.96 -11.41 1.17
C THR A 85 -10.29 -12.46 2.04
N ARG A 86 -9.13 -12.14 2.66
CA ARG A 86 -8.40 -13.10 3.47
C ARG A 86 -9.24 -13.45 4.70
N VAL A 87 -9.71 -14.68 4.75
CA VAL A 87 -10.45 -15.20 5.90
C VAL A 87 -9.51 -15.20 7.12
N HIS A 88 -10.02 -14.98 8.34
CA HIS A 88 -9.23 -15.01 9.59
C HIS A 88 -8.74 -16.42 9.99
N THR A 89 -8.69 -17.37 9.04
CA THR A 89 -8.72 -18.81 9.33
C THR A 89 -7.38 -19.52 9.37
N ALA A 90 -6.23 -18.86 9.28
CA ALA A 90 -4.95 -19.58 9.32
C ALA A 90 -3.94 -18.88 10.22
N VAL A 91 -3.32 -19.68 11.10
CA VAL A 91 -2.19 -19.54 12.04
C VAL A 91 -1.18 -18.38 11.82
N ALA A 92 -1.13 -17.79 10.63
CA ALA A 92 -0.21 -16.73 10.25
C ALA A 92 -0.52 -15.37 10.92
N ARG A 93 0.43 -14.87 11.72
CA ARG A 93 0.33 -13.58 12.42
C ARG A 93 0.37 -12.44 11.41
N GLN A 94 -0.57 -11.50 11.53
CA GLN A 94 -0.65 -10.32 10.68
C GLN A 94 0.14 -9.19 11.34
N VAL A 95 1.11 -8.59 10.63
CA VAL A 95 1.93 -7.48 11.14
C VAL A 95 1.93 -6.33 10.14
N LEU A 96 1.68 -5.12 10.61
CA LEU A 96 1.72 -3.89 9.81
C LEU A 96 2.80 -2.94 10.34
N PHE A 97 3.76 -2.62 9.48
CA PHE A 97 4.80 -1.63 9.76
C PHE A 97 4.40 -0.27 9.19
N VAL A 98 4.26 0.72 10.06
CA VAL A 98 3.86 2.08 9.67
C VAL A 98 5.01 3.05 9.89
N CYS A 99 5.26 3.94 8.95
CA CYS A 99 6.07 5.13 9.18
C CYS A 99 5.45 6.34 8.46
N VAL A 100 6.16 7.47 8.38
CA VAL A 100 5.65 8.66 7.68
C VAL A 100 5.63 8.41 6.17
N ALA A 101 6.82 8.26 5.58
CA ALA A 101 7.00 8.24 4.12
C ALA A 101 6.74 6.89 3.44
N ASN A 102 6.73 5.77 4.18
CA ASN A 102 6.75 4.42 3.62
C ASN A 102 7.78 4.20 2.50
N ALA A 103 8.94 4.83 2.63
CA ALA A 103 10.03 4.76 1.63
C ALA A 103 11.32 4.17 2.21
N GLY A 104 11.31 3.73 3.46
CA GLY A 104 12.52 3.30 4.17
C GLY A 104 12.29 2.08 5.06
N CYS A 105 12.63 2.22 6.36
CA CYS A 105 12.68 1.10 7.30
C CYS A 105 11.40 0.24 7.35
N SER A 106 10.20 0.85 7.28
CA SER A 106 8.96 0.06 7.32
C SER A 106 8.82 -0.90 6.13
N GLN A 107 9.34 -0.55 4.96
CA GLN A 107 9.36 -1.42 3.78
C GLN A 107 10.35 -2.58 3.97
N LEU A 108 11.56 -2.25 4.42
CA LEU A 108 12.65 -3.21 4.60
C LEU A 108 12.31 -4.23 5.70
N VAL A 109 11.84 -3.77 6.85
CA VAL A 109 11.47 -4.66 7.96
C VAL A 109 10.30 -5.57 7.57
N ALA A 110 9.34 -5.05 6.79
CA ALA A 110 8.26 -5.89 6.27
C ALA A 110 8.78 -6.98 5.32
N ALA A 111 9.74 -6.66 4.45
CA ALA A 111 10.37 -7.65 3.57
C ALA A 111 11.12 -8.71 4.37
N VAL A 112 12.00 -8.29 5.30
CA VAL A 112 12.78 -9.22 6.14
C VAL A 112 11.88 -10.11 6.99
N LEU A 113 10.81 -9.58 7.59
CA LEU A 113 9.88 -10.39 8.36
C LEU A 113 9.13 -11.40 7.46
N HIS A 114 8.75 -10.99 6.25
CA HIS A 114 8.06 -11.88 5.33
C HIS A 114 8.96 -13.06 4.91
N ASP A 115 10.20 -12.76 4.55
CA ASP A 115 11.22 -13.74 4.16
C ASP A 115 11.58 -14.69 5.31
N SER A 116 11.86 -14.15 6.51
CA SER A 116 12.31 -14.94 7.67
C SER A 116 11.24 -15.81 8.32
N THR A 117 9.96 -15.66 7.97
CA THR A 117 8.87 -16.37 8.64
C THR A 117 8.26 -17.50 7.83
N ASP A 118 8.72 -17.83 6.63
CA ASP A 118 8.21 -18.97 5.83
C ASP A 118 6.66 -19.06 5.79
N GLY A 119 5.98 -17.91 5.80
CA GLY A 119 4.52 -17.82 5.82
C GLY A 119 3.84 -17.90 7.20
N TYR A 120 4.58 -18.06 8.31
CA TYR A 120 4.08 -17.93 9.69
C TYR A 120 3.68 -16.50 10.06
N ALA A 121 4.19 -15.49 9.34
CA ALA A 121 3.69 -14.13 9.44
C ALA A 121 3.47 -13.51 8.06
N VAL A 122 2.43 -12.68 7.97
CA VAL A 122 2.18 -11.83 6.81
C VAL A 122 2.50 -10.40 7.24
N ALA A 123 3.59 -9.87 6.69
CA ALA A 123 4.05 -8.53 6.95
C ALA A 123 3.61 -7.57 5.84
N ARG A 124 3.08 -6.41 6.21
CA ARG A 124 2.79 -5.31 5.28
C ARG A 124 3.38 -4.01 5.80
N SER A 125 3.45 -3.01 4.92
CA SER A 125 3.89 -1.67 5.29
C SER A 125 3.00 -0.58 4.71
N ALA A 126 2.93 0.55 5.40
CA ALA A 126 2.17 1.73 5.01
C ALA A 126 2.77 3.04 5.54
N GLY A 127 2.33 4.15 4.95
CA GLY A 127 2.78 5.52 5.24
C GLY A 127 1.64 6.42 5.68
N SER A 128 1.86 7.33 6.63
CA SER A 128 0.89 8.39 6.95
C SER A 128 0.95 9.54 5.95
N ALA A 129 2.13 9.82 5.38
CA ALA A 129 2.36 10.78 4.30
C ALA A 129 3.37 10.16 3.32
N PRO A 130 2.93 9.24 2.43
CA PRO A 130 3.81 8.49 1.54
C PRO A 130 4.66 9.39 0.65
N ALA A 131 5.93 9.03 0.47
CA ALA A 131 6.81 9.69 -0.51
C ALA A 131 6.52 9.20 -1.93
N ASP A 132 7.15 9.83 -2.92
CA ASP A 132 6.96 9.47 -4.34
C ASP A 132 7.63 8.14 -4.70
N THR A 133 8.79 7.86 -4.10
CA THR A 133 9.62 6.70 -4.41
C THR A 133 10.22 6.07 -3.15
N VAL A 134 10.58 4.79 -3.24
CA VAL A 134 11.36 4.12 -2.19
C VAL A 134 12.78 4.67 -2.22
N HIS A 135 13.37 4.88 -1.05
CA HIS A 135 14.73 5.41 -0.92
C HIS A 135 15.73 4.48 -1.63
N PRO A 136 16.68 4.99 -2.45
CA PRO A 136 17.60 4.16 -3.22
C PRO A 136 18.37 3.11 -2.40
N ASN A 137 18.91 3.51 -1.24
CA ASN A 137 19.60 2.58 -0.33
C ASN A 137 18.70 1.42 0.14
N VAL A 138 17.40 1.66 0.27
CA VAL A 138 16.43 0.64 0.69
C VAL A 138 16.07 -0.26 -0.49
N VAL A 139 16.03 0.25 -1.72
CA VAL A 139 15.82 -0.56 -2.94
C VAL A 139 16.92 -1.61 -3.11
N SER A 140 18.19 -1.24 -2.90
CA SER A 140 19.30 -2.19 -2.95
C SER A 140 19.11 -3.33 -1.96
N LEU A 141 18.84 -2.99 -0.69
CA LEU A 141 18.60 -3.99 0.36
C LEU A 141 17.36 -4.85 0.11
N LEU A 142 16.29 -4.26 -0.40
CA LEU A 142 15.08 -5.00 -0.77
C LEU A 142 15.35 -5.98 -1.92
N THR A 143 16.24 -5.63 -2.85
CA THR A 143 16.62 -6.53 -3.94
C THR A 143 17.40 -7.73 -3.41
N ASP A 144 18.23 -7.55 -2.38
CA ASP A 144 18.94 -8.66 -1.73
C ASP A 144 17.99 -9.61 -1.01
N VAL A 145 16.91 -9.10 -0.39
CA VAL A 145 15.94 -9.89 0.38
C VAL A 145 14.87 -10.53 -0.53
N GLU A 146 14.29 -9.76 -1.45
CA GLU A 146 13.09 -10.15 -2.22
C GLU A 146 13.36 -10.36 -3.71
N SER A 147 14.60 -10.17 -4.19
CA SER A 147 14.99 -10.36 -5.58
C SER A 147 14.06 -9.61 -6.56
N GLN A 148 13.24 -10.35 -7.32
CA GLN A 148 12.40 -9.80 -8.39
C GLN A 148 11.18 -9.02 -7.87
N THR A 149 10.65 -9.38 -6.70
CA THR A 149 9.47 -8.70 -6.11
C THR A 149 9.82 -7.36 -5.46
N ALA A 150 11.12 -7.07 -5.27
CA ALA A 150 11.57 -5.74 -4.83
C ALA A 150 11.10 -4.60 -5.74
N ARG A 151 10.95 -4.87 -7.05
CA ARG A 151 10.42 -3.88 -8.03
C ARG A 151 8.93 -3.60 -7.84
N GLU A 152 8.23 -4.48 -7.12
CA GLU A 152 6.82 -4.31 -6.82
C GLU A 152 6.58 -3.36 -5.64
N ARG A 153 7.63 -3.02 -4.88
CA ARG A 153 7.58 -2.12 -3.72
C ARG A 153 7.40 -0.67 -4.16
N PHE A 154 6.48 0.03 -3.52
CA PHE A 154 6.22 1.46 -3.68
C PHE A 154 5.66 2.02 -2.38
N PRO A 155 5.89 3.31 -2.07
CA PRO A 155 5.26 3.95 -0.92
C PRO A 155 3.74 3.99 -1.08
N LYS A 156 3.02 3.55 -0.06
CA LYS A 156 1.55 3.47 -0.10
C LYS A 156 0.91 3.97 1.21
N PRO A 157 -0.25 4.62 1.15
CA PRO A 157 -0.89 5.19 2.31
C PRO A 157 -1.45 4.09 3.21
N LEU A 158 -1.56 4.43 4.49
CA LEU A 158 -2.34 3.64 5.44
C LEU A 158 -3.83 3.72 5.06
N THR A 159 -4.45 2.57 4.82
CA THR A 159 -5.89 2.46 4.51
C THR A 159 -6.66 1.83 5.65
N PHE A 160 -7.95 2.17 5.73
CA PHE A 160 -8.84 1.59 6.74
C PHE A 160 -8.91 0.07 6.63
N ASP A 161 -8.99 -0.48 5.41
CA ASP A 161 -8.99 -1.92 5.17
C ASP A 161 -7.73 -2.60 5.71
N GLY A 162 -6.57 -1.95 5.56
CA GLY A 162 -5.31 -2.38 6.16
C GLY A 162 -5.42 -2.37 7.69
N VAL A 163 -5.72 -1.21 8.29
CA VAL A 163 -5.80 -1.07 9.75
C VAL A 163 -6.74 -2.10 10.38
N ARG A 164 -7.97 -2.22 9.85
CA ARG A 164 -8.98 -3.16 10.35
C ARG A 164 -8.49 -4.61 10.31
N ARG A 165 -7.63 -4.96 9.36
CA ARG A 165 -7.08 -6.31 9.22
C ARG A 165 -5.94 -6.61 10.18
N TYR A 166 -5.04 -5.64 10.39
CA TYR A 166 -3.82 -5.83 11.20
C TYR A 166 -4.01 -5.52 12.69
N LEU A 167 -5.17 -5.02 13.08
CA LEU A 167 -5.57 -4.87 14.48
C LEU A 167 -6.58 -5.97 14.86
N PRO A 168 -6.19 -6.98 15.65
CA PRO A 168 -7.17 -7.91 16.20
C PRO A 168 -8.06 -7.15 17.19
N HIS A 169 -9.36 -7.04 16.90
CA HIS A 169 -10.40 -6.45 17.75
C HIS A 169 -10.10 -5.06 18.35
N TYR A 170 -10.31 -3.99 17.58
CA TYR A 170 -10.64 -2.69 18.18
C TYR A 170 -12.16 -2.51 18.16
N SER A 171 -12.80 -2.81 19.28
CA SER A 171 -14.12 -2.27 19.59
C SER A 171 -13.95 -0.77 19.79
N TRP A 172 -14.50 0.06 18.90
CA TRP A 172 -14.73 1.48 19.19
C TRP A 172 -15.90 1.59 20.17
N GLY A 173 -15.67 1.13 21.40
CA GLY A 173 -16.53 1.43 22.53
C GLY A 173 -16.35 2.90 22.87
N THR A 174 -17.37 3.71 22.59
CA THR A 174 -17.51 5.07 23.08
C THR A 174 -17.19 5.10 24.58
N LEU A 175 -16.02 5.63 24.96
CA LEU A 175 -15.68 5.98 26.34
C LEU A 175 -16.46 7.25 26.74
N SER A 176 -17.77 7.13 26.87
CA SER A 176 -18.59 8.11 27.57
C SER A 176 -19.52 7.41 28.54
N ARG A 177 -18.96 6.97 29.68
CA ARG A 177 -19.57 6.90 31.02
C ARG A 177 -18.70 6.04 31.92
N LEU A 178 -17.75 6.66 32.60
CA LEU A 178 -17.29 6.26 33.93
C LEU A 178 -16.60 7.48 34.53
N GLY A 179 -17.39 8.26 35.24
CA GLY A 179 -17.03 9.57 35.79
C GLY A 179 -18.26 10.29 36.33
N ARG A 180 -19.07 9.58 37.13
CA ARG A 180 -20.05 10.11 38.07
C ARG A 180 -20.39 9.00 39.05
N GLU A 181 -19.61 8.91 40.12
CA GLU A 181 -20.09 8.70 41.49
C GLU A 181 -19.24 9.59 42.41
#